data_AF-A0A5C7SJF4-F1
#
_entry.id   AF-A0A5C7SJF4-F1
#
_cell.length_a   1.000
_cell.length_b   1.000
_cell.length_c   1.000
_cell.angle_alpha   90.00
_cell.angle_beta   90.00
_cell.angle_gamma   90.00
#
_symmetry.space_group_name_H-M   'P 1'
#
loop_
_entity.id
_entity.type
_entity.pdbx_description
1 polymer ?
#
loop_
_entity_poly.entity_id
_entity_poly.type
_entity_poly.pdbx_seq_one_letter_code
_entity_poly.pdbx_strand_id
1 'polypeptide(L)'
;MEAELLSYGAKRLEIPSLLSDTRNHLRSREVQLGRGLSPAEALANPDVQLDMAHRIILEQWLADLFGRFDAIAGHLISTAKAGALKPAAAGKVRPAQRRVSGINLENIT
;
A
#
# COMPACT_ATOMS: atom_id res chain seq x y z
N MET A 1 -27.01 3.49 7.71
CA MET A 1 -25.82 2.64 7.92
C MET A 1 -24.51 3.43 8.02
N GLU A 2 -23.94 4.03 6.95
CA GLU A 2 -22.62 4.69 7.06
C GLU A 2 -22.62 5.91 8.02
N ALA A 3 -23.68 6.73 7.96
CA ALA A 3 -23.86 7.88 8.86
C ALA A 3 -24.11 7.49 10.33
N GLU A 4 -24.76 6.35 10.59
CA GLU A 4 -24.99 5.82 11.94
C GLU A 4 -23.70 5.23 12.52
N LEU A 5 -22.85 4.60 11.70
CA LEU A 5 -21.56 4.12 12.16
C LEU A 5 -20.64 5.29 12.56
N LEU A 6 -20.65 6.37 11.80
CA LEU A 6 -19.92 7.60 12.14
C LEU A 6 -20.40 8.20 13.48
N SER A 7 -21.71 8.14 13.79
CA SER A 7 -22.22 8.65 15.07
C SER A 7 -21.83 7.78 16.28
N TYR A 8 -21.53 6.49 16.06
CA TYR A 8 -20.92 5.61 17.07
C TYR A 8 -19.39 5.74 17.16
N GLY A 9 -18.79 6.75 16.52
CA GLY A 9 -17.35 7.00 16.58
C GLY A 9 -16.53 6.13 15.63
N ALA A 10 -17.16 5.45 14.67
CA ALA A 10 -16.42 4.77 13.61
C ALA A 10 -15.62 5.81 12.82
N LYS A 11 -14.35 5.51 12.55
CA LYS A 11 -13.49 6.34 11.68
C LYS A 11 -13.45 5.74 10.28
N ARG A 12 -13.51 6.60 9.27
CA ARG A 12 -13.38 6.20 7.87
C ARG A 12 -11.92 5.97 7.54
N LEU A 13 -11.60 4.79 7.03
CA LEU A 13 -10.29 4.48 6.47
C LEU A 13 -10.29 4.87 4.99
N GLU A 14 -9.74 6.03 4.68
CA GLU A 14 -9.51 6.45 3.29
C GLU A 14 -8.05 6.21 2.92
N ILE A 15 -7.82 5.42 1.87
CA ILE A 15 -6.49 5.19 1.29
C ILE A 15 -6.06 6.52 0.64
N PRO A 16 -4.97 7.17 1.12
CA PRO A 16 -4.47 8.39 0.49
C PRO A 16 -4.17 8.14 -0.99
N SER A 17 -4.46 9.12 -1.84
CA SER A 17 -4.13 9.04 -3.25
C SER A 17 -2.62 9.15 -3.44
N LEU A 18 -2.02 8.16 -4.10
CA LEU A 18 -0.62 8.28 -4.55
C LEU A 18 -0.57 9.23 -5.75
N LEU A 19 0.46 10.09 -5.83
CA LEU A 19 0.71 10.95 -6.99
C LEU A 19 0.69 10.13 -8.29
N SER A 20 -0.04 10.61 -9.29
CA SER A 20 -0.22 9.90 -10.56
C SER A 20 1.11 9.60 -11.25
N ASP A 21 2.08 10.52 -11.13
CA ASP A 21 3.43 10.36 -11.66
C ASP A 21 4.18 9.17 -11.01
N THR A 22 4.23 9.13 -9.68
CA THR A 22 4.81 8.00 -8.92
C THR A 22 4.10 6.68 -9.22
N ARG A 23 2.78 6.71 -9.37
CA ARG A 23 1.99 5.51 -9.75
C ARG A 23 2.35 5.02 -11.16
N ASN A 24 2.53 5.92 -12.11
CA ASN A 24 2.92 5.59 -13.48
C ASN A 24 4.35 5.07 -13.53
N HIS A 25 5.26 5.66 -12.74
CA HIS A 25 6.63 5.17 -12.62
C HIS A 25 6.66 3.74 -12.09
N LEU A 26 5.89 3.43 -11.03
CA LEU A 26 5.77 2.05 -10.52
C LEU A 26 5.21 1.09 -11.57
N ARG A 27 4.17 1.48 -12.32
CA ARG A 27 3.62 0.66 -13.41
C ARG A 27 4.65 0.38 -14.50
N SER A 28 5.46 1.38 -14.87
CA SER A 28 6.55 1.20 -15.82
C SER A 28 7.53 0.14 -15.35
N ARG A 29 7.91 0.17 -14.06
CA ARG A 29 8.77 -0.86 -13.44
C ARG A 29 8.11 -2.24 -13.38
N GLU A 30 6.81 -2.32 -13.07
CA GLU A 30 6.05 -3.59 -13.12
C GLU A 30 6.12 -4.25 -14.51
N VAL A 31 5.95 -3.44 -15.57
CA VAL A 31 6.02 -3.92 -16.96
C VAL A 31 7.43 -4.40 -17.29
N GLN A 32 8.47 -3.64 -16.93
CA GLN A 32 9.87 -4.01 -17.16
C GLN A 32 10.25 -5.31 -16.43
N LEU A 33 9.77 -5.50 -15.20
CA LEU A 33 10.04 -6.70 -14.39
C LEU A 33 9.12 -7.88 -14.74
N GLY A 34 8.10 -7.68 -15.56
CA GLY A 34 7.14 -8.72 -15.96
C GLY A 34 6.29 -9.29 -14.82
N ARG A 35 6.19 -8.57 -13.69
CA ARG A 35 5.49 -9.00 -12.48
C ARG A 35 4.89 -7.80 -11.73
N GLY A 36 3.90 -8.07 -10.87
CA GLY A 36 3.37 -7.06 -9.97
C GLY A 36 4.43 -6.62 -8.95
N LEU A 37 4.36 -5.35 -8.54
CA LEU A 37 5.28 -4.74 -7.59
C LEU A 37 4.49 -3.98 -6.53
N SER A 38 4.66 -4.36 -5.27
CA SER A 38 4.04 -3.61 -4.17
C SER A 38 4.85 -2.35 -3.84
N PRO A 39 4.22 -1.24 -3.39
CA PRO A 39 4.95 -0.04 -2.95
C PRO A 39 6.04 -0.30 -1.91
N ALA A 40 5.77 -1.16 -0.94
CA ALA A 40 6.73 -1.52 0.11
C ALA A 40 7.92 -2.32 -0.46
N GLU A 41 7.65 -3.25 -1.37
CA GLU A 41 8.69 -4.01 -2.08
C GLU A 41 9.53 -3.10 -2.98
N ALA A 42 8.89 -2.12 -3.62
CA ALA A 42 9.55 -1.15 -4.49
C ALA A 42 10.60 -0.33 -3.73
N LEU A 43 10.33 0.01 -2.47
CA LEU A 43 11.29 0.69 -1.59
C LEU A 43 12.40 -0.22 -1.05
N ALA A 44 12.04 -1.46 -0.71
CA ALA A 44 12.96 -2.42 -0.09
C ALA A 44 13.94 -3.03 -1.09
N ASN A 45 13.56 -3.13 -2.36
CA ASN A 45 14.37 -3.77 -3.39
C ASN A 45 15.15 -2.73 -4.23
N PRO A 46 16.49 -2.70 -4.15
CA PRO A 46 17.31 -1.79 -4.95
C PRO A 46 17.22 -2.06 -6.46
N ASP A 47 16.89 -3.30 -6.88
CA ASP A 47 16.81 -3.68 -8.29
C ASP A 47 15.66 -2.99 -9.05
N VAL A 48 14.69 -2.42 -8.32
CA VAL A 48 13.55 -1.71 -8.90
C VAL A 48 13.97 -0.36 -9.50
N GLN A 49 15.13 0.18 -9.10
CA GLN A 49 15.70 1.44 -9.60
C GLN A 49 14.69 2.58 -9.63
N LEU A 50 14.08 2.89 -8.48
CA LEU A 50 13.28 4.10 -8.33
C LEU A 50 14.18 5.34 -8.29
N ASP A 51 13.74 6.39 -8.99
CA ASP A 51 14.35 7.71 -8.81
C ASP A 51 14.09 8.22 -7.37
N MET A 52 15.02 9.03 -6.87
CA MET A 52 15.01 9.49 -5.48
C MET A 52 13.73 10.26 -5.14
N ALA A 53 13.22 11.07 -6.06
CA ALA A 53 11.99 11.82 -5.88
C ALA A 53 10.78 10.89 -5.68
N HIS A 54 10.64 9.86 -6.53
CA HIS A 54 9.58 8.88 -6.41
C HIS A 54 9.71 8.03 -5.15
N ARG A 55 10.94 7.75 -4.71
CA ARG A 55 11.20 7.02 -3.47
C ARG A 55 10.69 7.77 -2.24
N ILE A 56 11.03 9.05 -2.11
CA ILE A 56 10.60 9.90 -0.99
C ILE A 56 9.07 10.03 -0.96
N ILE A 57 8.45 10.25 -2.12
CA ILE A 57 6.98 10.33 -2.22
C ILE A 57 6.33 9.03 -1.76
N LEU A 58 6.89 7.89 -2.16
CA LEU A 58 6.34 6.58 -1.84
C LEU A 58 6.52 6.21 -0.36
N GLU A 59 7.66 6.59 0.24
CA GLU A 59 7.92 6.48 1.68
C GLU A 59 6.91 7.29 2.49
N GLN A 60 6.73 8.57 2.14
CA GLN A 60 5.78 9.46 2.81
C GLN A 60 4.34 8.97 2.68
N TRP A 61 3.97 8.46 1.50
CA TRP A 61 2.64 7.92 1.24
C TRP A 61 2.38 6.65 2.06
N LEU A 62 3.35 5.74 2.19
CA LEU A 62 3.23 4.56 3.05
C LEU A 62 3.14 4.94 4.53
N ALA A 63 3.92 5.93 4.97
CA ALA A 63 3.86 6.42 6.34
C ALA A 63 2.47 7.00 6.67
N ASP A 64 1.88 7.80 5.77
CA ASP A 64 0.52 8.32 5.96
C ASP A 64 -0.52 7.20 5.95
N LEU A 65 -0.41 6.24 5.02
CA LEU A 65 -1.31 5.09 4.95
C LEU A 65 -1.30 4.29 6.26
N PHE A 66 -0.12 3.87 6.74
CA PHE A 66 -0.01 3.08 7.97
C PHE A 66 -0.36 3.90 9.22
N GLY A 67 -0.01 5.18 9.26
CA GLY A 67 -0.43 6.08 10.35
C GLY A 67 -1.96 6.15 10.49
N ARG A 68 -2.70 6.19 9.36
CA ARG A 68 -4.18 6.13 9.37
C ARG A 68 -4.70 4.78 9.87
N PHE A 69 -4.06 3.68 9.50
CA PHE A 69 -4.41 2.35 10.01
C PHE A 69 -4.19 2.25 11.52
N ASP A 70 -3.03 2.66 12.02
CA ASP A 70 -2.70 2.61 13.45
C ASP A 70 -3.66 3.48 14.27
N ALA A 71 -4.00 4.66 13.76
CA ALA A 71 -4.97 5.56 14.39
C ALA A 71 -6.38 4.95 14.53
N ILE A 72 -6.76 4.02 13.64
CA ILE A 72 -8.04 3.30 13.70
C ILE A 72 -7.92 2.03 14.55
N ALA A 73 -6.80 1.30 14.43
CA ALA A 73 -6.52 0.11 15.23
C ALA A 73 -6.56 0.41 16.74
N GLY A 74 -6.11 1.61 17.13
CA GLY A 74 -6.22 2.10 18.51
C GLY A 74 -7.66 2.20 19.06
N HIS A 75 -8.69 2.27 18.20
CA HIS A 75 -10.11 2.24 18.61
C HIS A 75 -10.68 0.82 18.66
N LEU A 76 -10.07 -0.13 17.96
CA LEU A 76 -10.57 -1.51 17.85
C LEU A 76 -10.08 -2.39 19.01
N ILE A 77 -8.95 -2.06 19.63
CA ILE A 77 -8.34 -2.84 20.70
C ILE A 77 -8.19 -1.95 21.94
N SER A 78 -8.78 -2.39 23.07
CA SER A 78 -8.47 -1.81 24.38
C SER A 78 -6.96 -1.84 24.61
N THR A 79 -6.36 -0.70 24.98
CA THR A 79 -4.91 -0.55 25.22
C THR A 79 -4.34 -1.63 26.15
N ALA A 80 -5.14 -2.14 27.10
CA ALA A 80 -4.77 -3.24 27.99
C ALA A 80 -4.58 -4.60 27.26
N LYS A 81 -5.29 -4.85 26.16
CA LYS A 81 -5.14 -6.07 25.33
C LYS A 81 -4.12 -5.91 24.21
N ALA A 82 -3.81 -4.67 23.81
CA ALA A 82 -2.82 -4.40 22.76
C ALA A 82 -1.41 -4.86 23.14
N GLY A 83 -1.00 -4.68 24.40
CA GLY A 83 0.32 -5.10 24.89
C GLY A 83 0.53 -6.63 24.90
N ALA A 84 -0.54 -7.42 24.84
CA ALA A 84 -0.46 -8.89 24.75
C ALA A 84 -0.32 -9.39 23.31
N LEU A 85 -0.50 -8.52 22.31
CA LEU A 85 -0.32 -8.86 20.90
C LEU A 85 1.17 -8.83 20.59
N LYS A 86 1.74 -10.02 20.40
CA LYS A 86 3.11 -10.15 19.89
C LYS A 86 3.08 -9.75 18.41
N PRO A 87 3.95 -8.83 17.94
CA PRO A 87 4.10 -8.57 16.51
C PRO A 87 4.29 -9.90 15.80
N ALA A 88 3.48 -10.17 14.77
CA ALA A 88 3.68 -11.35 13.95
C ALA A 88 5.12 -11.31 13.42
N ALA A 89 5.89 -12.36 13.71
CA ALA A 89 7.25 -12.49 13.17
C ALA A 89 7.19 -12.25 11.67
N ALA A 90 8.13 -11.45 11.13
CA ALA A 90 8.16 -11.05 9.73
C ALA A 90 7.85 -12.25 8.83
N GLY A 91 6.60 -12.31 8.35
CA GLY A 91 6.13 -13.43 7.56
C GLY A 91 6.91 -13.47 6.27
N LYS A 92 7.21 -14.67 5.76
CA LYS A 92 7.84 -14.83 4.45
C LYS A 92 7.10 -13.96 3.45
N VAL A 93 7.82 -13.00 2.84
CA VAL A 93 7.28 -12.12 1.79
C VAL A 93 6.63 -13.03 0.76
N ARG A 94 5.30 -12.93 0.62
CA ARG A 94 4.56 -13.77 -0.31
C ARG A 94 5.04 -13.40 -1.72
N PRO A 95 5.41 -14.37 -2.58
CA PRO A 95 5.90 -14.06 -3.91
C PRO A 95 4.86 -13.21 -4.64
N ALA A 96 5.32 -12.13 -5.28
CA ALA A 96 4.45 -11.21 -5.98
C ALA A 96 3.57 -11.96 -6.99
N GLN A 97 2.25 -11.88 -6.81
CA GLN A 97 1.32 -12.49 -7.77
C GLN A 97 1.47 -11.78 -9.12
N ARG A 98 1.67 -12.56 -10.18
CA ARG A 98 1.67 -12.07 -11.55
C ARG A 98 0.29 -11.48 -11.83
N ARG A 99 0.22 -10.17 -12.03
CA ARG A 99 -1.02 -9.53 -12.49
C ARG A 99 -1.29 -10.02 -13.90
N VAL A 100 -2.42 -10.71 -14.10
CA VAL A 100 -2.90 -11.04 -15.44
C VAL A 100 -3.42 -9.73 -16.04
N SER A 101 -2.55 -9.02 -16.76
CA SER A 101 -2.95 -7.84 -17.53
C SER A 101 -3.76 -8.32 -18.73
N GLY A 102 -5.09 -8.27 -18.62
CA GLY A 102 -5.97 -8.20 -19.77
C GLY A 102 -5.87 -6.80 -20.39
N ILE A 103 -4.80 -6.53 -21.14
CA ILE A 103 -4.73 -5.39 -22.05
C ILE A 103 -4.69 -6.00 -23.45
N ASN A 104 -5.84 -6.07 -24.10
CA ASN A 104 -5.92 -6.45 -25.51
C ASN A 104 -5.28 -5.32 -26.33
N LEU A 105 -4.07 -5.57 -26.82
CA LEU A 105 -3.29 -4.69 -27.73
C LEU A 105 -3.95 -4.53 -29.11
N GLU A 106 -5.10 -5.16 -29.33
CA GLU A 106 -5.78 -5.31 -30.63
C GLU A 106 -6.69 -4.12 -30.98
N ASN A 107 -6.92 -3.21 -30.04
CA ASN A 107 -7.79 -2.03 -30.23
C ASN A 107 -7.03 -0.70 -30.32
N ILE A 108 -5.73 -0.73 -30.63
CA ILE A 108 -4.94 0.47 -30.92
C ILE A 108 -4.50 0.41 -32.39
N THR A 109 -5.46 0.51 -33.31
CA THR A 109 -5.20 0.85 -34.71
C THR A 109 -6.30 1.79 -35.20
#